data_AF-A0A024QC22-F1
#
_entry.id   AF-A0A024QC22-F1
#
_cell.length_a   1.000
_cell.length_b   1.000
_cell.length_c   1.000
_cell.angle_alpha   90.00
_cell.angle_beta   90.00
_cell.angle_gamma   90.00
#
_symmetry.space_group_name_H-M   'P 1'
#
loop_
_entity.id
_entity.type
_entity.pdbx_description
1 polymer ?
#
loop_
_entity_poly.entity_id
_entity_poly.type
_entity_poly.pdbx_seq_one_letter_code
_entity_poly.pdbx_strand_id
1 'polypeptide(L)'
;MSNYLLGFILVGLVGTLSLDILIRKKHNIVFGIRLYKPVNNTHKWIENTLLIVFIFSVLIAALSLSYIAIYVLLFCFLTILMSIRTVMEYKKGIEEEKEYIISFVWAIGYSVIFIGSAFFMF
;
A
#
# COMPACT_ATOMS: atom_id res chain seq x y z
N MET A 1 6.54 19.28 14.20
CA MET A 1 6.87 18.04 13.47
C MET A 1 5.62 17.24 13.10
N SER A 2 4.83 16.79 14.08
CA SER A 2 3.64 15.93 13.85
C SER A 2 2.63 16.49 12.83
N ASN A 3 2.27 17.77 12.92
CA ASN A 3 1.30 18.38 11.99
C ASN A 3 1.81 18.42 10.52
N TYR A 4 3.12 18.60 10.32
CA TYR A 4 3.72 18.59 8.98
C TYR A 4 3.78 17.17 8.39
N LEU A 5 4.10 16.18 9.22
CA LEU A 5 4.05 14.76 8.84
C LEU A 5 2.62 14.35 8.44
N LEU A 6 1.62 14.70 9.25
CA LEU A 6 0.22 14.43 8.95
C LEU A 6 -0.23 15.12 7.66
N GLY A 7 0.16 16.38 7.47
CA GLY A 7 -0.08 17.11 6.23
C GLY A 7 0.55 16.42 5.02
N PHE A 8 1.80 15.98 5.13
CA PHE A 8 2.50 15.24 4.09
C PHE A 8 1.79 13.92 3.74
N ILE A 9 1.39 13.13 4.75
CA ILE A 9 0.65 11.88 4.55
C ILE A 9 -0.69 12.15 3.84
N LEU A 10 -1.44 13.16 4.28
CA LEU A 10 -2.73 13.53 3.67
C LEU A 10 -2.56 13.95 2.21
N VAL A 11 -1.59 14.82 1.91
CA VAL A 11 -1.29 15.25 0.54
C VAL A 11 -0.87 14.06 -0.31
N GLY A 12 -0.02 13.18 0.22
CA GLY A 12 0.38 11.94 -0.44
C GLY A 12 -0.83 11.09 -0.81
N LEU A 13 -1.70 10.76 0.16
CA LEU A 13 -2.89 9.94 -0.07
C LEU A 13 -3.87 10.56 -1.07
N VAL A 14 -4.15 11.87 -0.95
CA VAL A 14 -5.02 12.59 -1.90
C VAL A 14 -4.41 12.59 -3.30
N GLY A 15 -3.09 12.76 -3.41
CA GLY A 15 -2.36 12.67 -4.67
C GLY A 15 -2.48 11.30 -5.31
N THR A 16 -2.25 10.22 -4.54
CA THR A 16 -2.37 8.84 -5.04
C THR A 16 -3.80 8.53 -5.47
N LEU A 17 -4.81 8.94 -4.70
CA LEU A 17 -6.22 8.77 -5.04
C LEU A 17 -6.59 9.51 -6.33
N SER A 18 -6.07 10.73 -6.50
CA SER A 18 -6.29 11.52 -7.72
C SER A 18 -5.70 10.81 -8.94
N LEU A 19 -4.48 10.26 -8.81
CA LEU A 19 -3.85 9.46 -9.85
C LEU A 19 -4.62 8.18 -10.16
N ASP A 20 -5.10 7.46 -9.14
CA ASP A 20 -5.94 6.27 -9.30
C ASP A 20 -7.19 6.58 -10.14
N ILE A 21 -7.94 7.64 -9.79
CA ILE A 21 -9.12 8.08 -10.54
C ILE A 21 -8.77 8.41 -11.99
N LEU A 22 -7.68 9.14 -12.23
CA LEU A 22 -7.26 9.52 -13.58
C LEU A 22 -6.87 8.30 -14.43
N ILE A 23 -6.14 7.35 -13.84
CA ILE A 23 -5.68 6.14 -14.54
C ILE A 23 -6.84 5.20 -14.82
N ARG A 24 -7.76 5.01 -13.86
CA ARG A 24 -8.99 4.23 -14.10
C ARG A 24 -9.81 4.81 -15.25
N LYS A 25 -9.98 6.14 -15.26
CA LYS A 25 -10.67 6.85 -16.36
C LYS A 25 -9.95 6.67 -17.70
N LYS A 26 -8.62 6.73 -17.72
CA LYS A 26 -7.82 6.56 -18.94
C LYS A 26 -7.88 5.13 -19.51
N HIS A 27 -7.89 4.13 -18.64
CA HIS A 27 -7.82 2.72 -19.03
C HIS A 27 -9.17 2.01 -19.08
N ASN A 28 -10.28 2.73 -18.84
CA ASN A 28 -11.64 2.19 -18.71
C ASN A 28 -11.72 1.03 -17.71
N ILE A 29 -10.98 1.14 -16.60
CA ILE A 29 -11.02 0.16 -15.52
C ILE A 29 -12.30 0.41 -14.72
N VAL A 30 -13.22 -0.55 -14.73
CA VAL A 30 -14.50 -0.42 -14.04
C VAL A 30 -14.25 -0.32 -12.54
N PHE A 31 -14.96 0.59 -11.86
CA PHE A 31 -15.04 0.59 -10.39
C PHE A 31 -15.80 -0.66 -9.95
N GLY A 32 -15.08 -1.77 -9.80
CA GLY A 32 -15.65 -2.98 -9.23
C GLY A 32 -15.72 -2.84 -7.72
N ILE A 33 -16.92 -2.95 -7.14
CA ILE A 33 -17.10 -3.40 -5.74
C ILE A 33 -16.80 -4.92 -5.69
N ARG A 34 -15.74 -5.37 -6.38
CA ARG A 34 -15.35 -6.76 -6.33
C ARG A 34 -14.63 -6.97 -5.02
N LEU A 35 -15.24 -7.80 -4.18
CA LEU A 35 -14.60 -8.37 -3.00
C LEU A 35 -13.21 -8.88 -3.42
N TYR A 36 -12.20 -8.52 -2.64
CA TYR A 36 -10.81 -8.93 -2.81
C TYR A 36 -10.71 -10.37 -3.34
N LYS A 37 -10.09 -10.54 -4.51
CA LYS A 37 -9.96 -11.83 -5.19
C LYS A 37 -8.48 -12.19 -5.31
N PRO A 38 -7.95 -13.09 -4.46
CA PRO A 38 -6.57 -13.51 -4.59
C PRO A 38 -6.37 -14.24 -5.91
N VAL A 39 -5.33 -13.84 -6.67
CA VAL A 39 -4.96 -14.48 -7.93
C VAL A 39 -4.76 -15.99 -7.79
N ASN A 40 -4.19 -16.44 -6.66
CA ASN A 40 -4.08 -17.86 -6.33
C ASN A 40 -3.94 -18.09 -4.81
N ASN A 41 -3.94 -19.36 -4.39
CA ASN A 41 -3.75 -19.72 -2.98
C ASN A 41 -2.41 -19.25 -2.40
N THR A 42 -1.35 -19.18 -3.22
CA THR A 42 -0.05 -18.63 -2.81
C THR A 42 -0.16 -17.16 -2.45
N HIS A 43 -0.89 -16.36 -3.23
CA HIS A 43 -1.12 -14.93 -2.96
C HIS A 43 -1.78 -14.74 -1.61
N LYS A 44 -2.86 -15.50 -1.36
CA LYS A 44 -3.58 -15.47 -0.08
C LYS A 44 -2.67 -15.86 1.10
N TRP A 45 -1.84 -16.88 0.92
CA TRP A 45 -0.88 -17.28 1.95
C TRP A 45 0.14 -16.18 2.24
N ILE A 46 0.75 -15.59 1.19
CA ILE A 46 1.73 -14.51 1.35
C ILE A 46 1.10 -13.32 2.07
N GLU A 47 -0.07 -12.85 1.65
CA GLU A 47 -0.73 -11.70 2.29
C GLU A 47 -1.10 -11.99 3.76
N ASN A 48 -1.60 -13.19 4.06
CA ASN A 48 -1.87 -13.59 5.46
C ASN A 48 -0.61 -13.64 6.30
N THR A 49 0.48 -14.23 5.79
CA THR A 49 1.77 -14.26 6.50
C THR A 49 2.29 -12.84 6.73
N LEU A 50 2.20 -11.97 5.73
CA LEU A 50 2.62 -10.57 5.84
C LEU A 50 1.82 -9.81 6.90
N LEU A 51 0.49 -10.03 6.93
CA LEU A 51 -0.40 -9.43 7.91
C LEU A 51 -0.04 -9.87 9.34
N ILE A 52 0.21 -11.18 9.53
CA ILE A 52 0.60 -11.72 10.84
C ILE A 52 1.91 -11.09 11.29
N VAL A 53 2.93 -11.05 10.42
CA VAL A 53 4.23 -10.43 10.71
C VAL A 53 4.06 -8.95 11.06
N PHE A 54 3.21 -8.22 10.33
CA PHE A 54 2.91 -6.82 10.62
C PHE A 54 2.28 -6.63 12.00
N ILE A 55 1.28 -7.45 12.36
CA ILE A 55 0.64 -7.37 13.69
C ILE A 55 1.67 -7.58 14.80
N PHE A 56 2.52 -8.61 14.69
CA PHE A 56 3.59 -8.82 15.68
C PHE A 56 4.58 -7.65 15.72
N SER A 57 4.96 -7.10 14.58
CA SER A 57 5.86 -5.94 14.50
C SER A 57 5.26 -4.71 15.18
N VAL A 58 3.97 -4.45 14.98
CA VAL A 58 3.24 -3.35 15.63
C VAL A 58 3.14 -3.57 17.13
N LEU A 59 2.85 -4.79 17.58
CA LEU A 59 2.80 -5.10 19.02
C LEU A 59 4.14 -4.85 19.71
N ILE A 60 5.24 -5.27 19.09
CA ILE A 60 6.60 -5.03 19.62
C ILE A 60 6.94 -3.53 19.59
N ALA A 61 6.60 -2.85 18.49
CA ALA A 61 6.82 -1.41 18.33
C ALA A 61 6.02 -0.60 19.37
N ALA A 62 4.78 -0.99 19.67
CA ALA A 62 3.94 -0.30 20.64
C ALA A 62 4.51 -0.33 22.06
N LEU A 63 5.36 -1.31 22.39
CA LEU A 63 6.00 -1.42 23.70
C LEU A 63 7.28 -0.59 23.83
N SER A 64 7.90 -0.18 22.73
CA SER A 64 9.29 0.32 22.72
C SER A 64 9.54 1.56 21.86
N LEU A 65 8.65 1.89 20.92
CA LEU A 65 8.84 2.94 19.93
C LEU A 65 7.76 4.03 20.02
N SER A 66 8.07 5.20 19.45
CA SER A 66 7.14 6.31 19.37
C SER A 66 6.01 6.03 18.36
N TYR A 67 4.89 6.74 18.51
CA TYR A 67 3.77 6.68 17.56
C TYR A 67 4.18 6.97 16.11
N ILE A 68 5.23 7.77 15.90
CA ILE A 68 5.77 8.08 14.57
C ILE A 68 6.33 6.82 13.90
N ALA A 69 7.04 5.98 14.64
CA ALA A 69 7.58 4.73 14.11
C ALA A 69 6.46 3.75 13.68
N ILE A 70 5.31 3.78 14.36
CA ILE A 70 4.15 2.96 13.99
C ILE A 70 3.58 3.39 12.64
N TYR A 71 3.50 4.70 12.35
CA TYR A 71 3.08 5.19 11.03
C TYR A 71 4.06 4.77 9.93
N VAL A 72 5.37 4.87 10.17
CA VAL A 72 6.40 4.44 9.23
C VAL A 72 6.28 2.94 8.94
N LEU A 73 6.08 2.12 9.98
CA LEU A 73 5.84 0.67 9.85
C LEU A 73 4.58 0.36 9.03
N LEU A 74 3.48 1.10 9.24
CA LEU A 74 2.24 0.93 8.49
C LEU A 74 2.46 1.18 6.99
N PHE A 75 3.11 2.28 6.62
CA PHE A 75 3.35 2.58 5.21
C PHE A 75 4.38 1.64 4.59
N CYS A 76 5.37 1.15 5.36
CA CYS A 76 6.27 0.09 4.92
C CYS A 76 5.49 -1.20 4.57
N PHE A 77 4.59 -1.62 5.46
CA PHE A 77 3.73 -2.78 5.24
C PHE A 77 2.85 -2.61 3.99
N LEU A 78 2.18 -1.47 3.84
CA LEU A 78 1.32 -1.19 2.69
C LEU A 78 2.11 -1.16 1.37
N THR A 79 3.32 -0.62 1.37
CA THR A 79 4.23 -0.67 0.21
C THR A 79 4.56 -2.09 -0.19
N ILE A 80 4.97 -2.93 0.75
CA ILE A 80 5.34 -4.33 0.47
C ILE A 80 4.12 -5.10 -0.02
N LEU A 81 2.97 -4.94 0.64
CA LEU A 81 1.71 -5.59 0.29
C LEU A 81 1.28 -5.24 -1.14
N MET A 82 1.22 -3.95 -1.47
CA MET A 82 0.82 -3.51 -2.82
C MET A 82 1.84 -3.89 -3.89
N SER A 83 3.14 -3.92 -3.55
CA SER A 83 4.19 -4.36 -4.50
C SER A 83 4.05 -5.84 -4.83
N ILE A 84 3.85 -6.70 -3.82
CA ILE A 84 3.60 -8.14 -4.01
C ILE A 84 2.34 -8.35 -4.83
N ARG A 85 1.27 -7.64 -4.50
CA ARG A 85 0.00 -7.71 -5.24
C ARG A 85 0.19 -7.34 -6.70
N THR A 86 0.87 -6.23 -6.98
CA THR A 86 1.20 -5.80 -8.35
C THR A 86 1.96 -6.89 -9.12
N VAL A 87 3.02 -7.45 -8.52
CA VAL A 87 3.83 -8.49 -9.17
C VAL A 87 3.02 -9.75 -9.44
N MET A 88 2.14 -10.14 -8.51
CA MET A 88 1.30 -11.33 -8.65
C MET A 88 0.21 -11.13 -9.69
N GLU A 89 -0.46 -9.98 -9.70
CA GLU A 89 -1.48 -9.63 -10.69
C GLU A 89 -0.88 -9.53 -12.10
N TYR A 90 0.30 -8.91 -12.23
CA TYR A 90 1.04 -8.80 -13.48
C TYR A 90 1.49 -10.17 -14.01
N LYS A 91 2.13 -11.00 -13.16
CA LYS A 91 2.69 -12.29 -13.61
C LYS A 91 1.68 -13.41 -13.80
N LYS A 92 0.56 -13.41 -13.06
CA LYS A 92 -0.38 -14.54 -13.00
C LYS A 92 -1.73 -14.28 -13.67
N GLY A 93 -1.83 -13.28 -14.54
CA GLY A 93 -2.85 -13.27 -15.58
C GLY A 93 -4.18 -12.59 -15.24
N ILE A 94 -4.18 -11.56 -14.37
CA ILE A 94 -5.28 -10.56 -14.34
C ILE A 94 -4.89 -9.35 -15.23
N GLU A 95 -4.16 -9.61 -16.32
CA GLU A 95 -3.79 -8.55 -17.27
C GLU A 95 -5.02 -7.96 -17.97
N GLU A 96 -6.05 -8.77 -18.23
CA GLU A 96 -7.28 -8.35 -18.90
C GLU A 96 -8.03 -7.25 -18.13
N GLU A 97 -8.02 -7.29 -16.79
CA GLU A 97 -8.72 -6.30 -15.96
C GLU A 97 -7.86 -5.06 -15.66
N LYS A 98 -6.55 -5.09 -15.99
CA LYS A 98 -5.58 -4.01 -15.77
C LYS A 98 -5.51 -3.50 -14.32
N GLU A 99 -6.04 -4.26 -13.35
CA GLU A 99 -6.05 -3.87 -11.93
C GLU A 99 -4.64 -3.77 -11.35
N TYR A 100 -3.67 -4.53 -11.91
CA TYR A 100 -2.26 -4.43 -11.54
C TYR A 100 -1.71 -3.01 -11.69
N ILE A 101 -2.22 -2.22 -12.64
CA ILE A 101 -1.81 -0.82 -12.83
C ILE A 101 -2.22 0.00 -11.61
N ILE A 102 -3.39 -0.27 -11.06
CA ILE A 102 -3.87 0.43 -9.87
C ILE A 102 -3.09 -0.01 -8.64
N SER A 103 -2.90 -1.31 -8.45
CA SER A 103 -2.04 -1.85 -7.39
C SER A 103 -0.64 -1.21 -7.44
N PHE A 104 -0.11 -1.00 -8.63
CA PHE A 104 1.20 -0.36 -8.84
C PHE A 104 1.20 1.12 -8.45
N VAL A 105 0.17 1.87 -8.83
CA VAL A 105 0.01 3.29 -8.46
C VAL A 105 -0.02 3.44 -6.94
N TRP A 106 -0.77 2.56 -6.25
CA TRP A 106 -0.81 2.54 -4.80
C TRP A 106 0.51 2.10 -4.18
N ALA A 107 1.22 1.13 -4.76
CA ALA A 107 2.57 0.74 -4.32
C ALA A 107 3.54 1.92 -4.38
N ILE A 108 3.51 2.71 -5.46
CA ILE A 108 4.33 3.93 -5.60
C ILE A 108 3.91 4.97 -4.57
N GLY A 109 2.62 5.25 -4.44
CA GLY A 109 2.12 6.25 -3.48
C GLY A 109 2.52 5.92 -2.05
N TYR A 110 2.35 4.66 -1.62
CA TYR A 110 2.80 4.21 -0.30
C TYR A 110 4.32 4.26 -0.16
N SER A 111 5.08 3.98 -1.22
CA SER A 111 6.55 4.09 -1.19
C SER A 111 7.00 5.53 -0.94
N VAL A 112 6.38 6.50 -1.62
CA VAL A 112 6.66 7.94 -1.43
C VAL A 112 6.32 8.36 0.00
N ILE A 113 5.15 7.95 0.51
CA ILE A 113 4.72 8.27 1.87
C ILE A 113 5.66 7.62 2.89
N PHE A 114 6.06 6.37 2.69
CA PHE A 114 6.98 5.65 3.55
C PHE A 114 8.35 6.34 3.62
N ILE A 115 8.97 6.62 2.48
CA ILE A 115 10.30 7.25 2.40
C ILE A 115 10.24 8.66 3.01
N GLY A 116 9.23 9.45 2.66
CA GLY A 116 9.05 10.79 3.23
C GLY A 116 8.83 10.74 4.74
N SER A 117 7.98 9.84 5.23
CA SER A 117 7.73 9.69 6.67
C SER A 117 8.98 9.24 7.44
N ALA A 118 9.78 8.35 6.86
CA ALA A 118 11.07 7.96 7.42
C ALA A 118 12.04 9.15 7.48
N PHE A 119 12.05 10.02 6.46
CA PHE A 119 12.88 11.23 6.47
C PHE A 119 12.49 12.20 7.58
N PHE A 120 11.19 12.36 7.87
CA PHE A 120 10.71 13.20 8.99
C PHE A 120 10.97 12.60 10.38
N MET A 121 11.37 11.32 10.47
CA MET A 121 11.72 10.66 11.72
C MET A 121 13.16 10.95 12.17
N PHE A 122 14.05 11.27 11.22
CA PHE A 122 15.44 11.68 11.46
C PHE A 122 15.55 13.21 11.51
#